data_AF-A0A1F9I7E0-F1
#
_entry.id   AF-A0A1F9I7E0-F1
#
_cell.length_a   1.000
_cell.length_b   1.000
_cell.length_c   1.000
_cell.angle_alpha   90.00
_cell.angle_beta   90.00
_cell.angle_gamma   90.00
#
_symmetry.space_group_name_H-M   'P 1'
#
loop_
_entity.id
_entity.type
_entity.pdbx_description
1 polymer ?
#
loop_
_entity_poly.entity_id
_entity_poly.type
_entity_poly.pdbx_seq_one_letter_code
_entity_poly.pdbx_strand_id
1 'polypeptide(L)'
;MCLTTLGLFTPETDTTCHLWAGIYRDFAIDNQQLSEGTAQELYNTILEDTNVVEHVQSNWKAEAPIVHLEVDRASIAARKILDILLKQEIDVIPLRAVEFS
;
A
#
# COMPACT_ATOMS: atom_id res chain seq x y z
N MET A 1 14.10 -6.71 -22.08
CA MET A 1 13.66 -7.65 -21.05
C MET A 1 13.46 -6.86 -19.78
N CYS A 2 12.20 -6.55 -19.49
CA CYS A 2 11.73 -5.73 -18.40
C CYS A 2 10.66 -6.51 -17.63
N LEU A 3 10.77 -6.49 -16.29
CA LEU A 3 9.79 -6.98 -15.35
C LEU A 3 9.45 -5.83 -14.41
N THR A 4 8.18 -5.47 -14.29
CA THR A 4 7.72 -4.37 -13.43
C THR A 4 6.59 -4.87 -12.53
N THR A 5 6.62 -4.47 -11.27
CA THR A 5 5.57 -4.78 -10.31
C THR A 5 4.66 -3.57 -10.12
N LEU A 6 3.39 -3.84 -9.85
CA LEU A 6 2.40 -2.85 -9.42
C LEU A 6 1.90 -3.27 -8.05
N GLY A 7 1.83 -2.30 -7.14
CA GLY A 7 1.15 -2.41 -5.86
C GLY A 7 0.43 -1.10 -5.58
N LEU A 8 -0.90 -1.14 -5.56
CA LEU A 8 -1.73 0.02 -5.26
C LEU A 8 -2.65 -0.32 -4.09
N PHE A 9 -2.71 0.58 -3.11
CA PHE A 9 -3.60 0.47 -1.96
C PHE A 9 -4.71 1.50 -2.08
N THR A 10 -5.95 1.06 -1.96
CA THR A 10 -7.13 1.92 -1.88
C THR A 10 -7.75 1.79 -0.49
N PRO A 11 -7.85 2.86 0.30
CA PRO A 11 -8.54 2.81 1.59
C PRO A 11 -10.00 2.36 1.43
N GLU A 12 -10.47 1.45 2.29
CA GLU A 12 -11.88 1.03 2.37
C GLU A 12 -12.52 1.56 3.67
N THR A 13 -11.82 1.37 4.79
CA THR A 13 -12.16 1.93 6.10
C THR A 13 -10.91 2.49 6.77
N ASP A 14 -11.01 3.00 7.99
CA ASP A 14 -9.85 3.46 8.77
C ASP A 14 -8.83 2.33 9.07
N THR A 15 -9.25 1.07 9.00
CA THR A 15 -8.42 -0.10 9.36
C THR A 15 -8.38 -1.19 8.29
N THR A 16 -9.01 -0.99 7.14
CA THR A 16 -9.02 -1.94 6.02
C THR A 16 -8.74 -1.25 4.69
N CYS A 17 -8.16 -1.98 3.73
CA CYS A 17 -7.87 -1.47 2.41
C CYS A 17 -7.97 -2.56 1.35
N HIS A 18 -8.11 -2.16 0.09
CA HIS A 18 -7.95 -3.04 -1.05
C HIS A 18 -6.52 -2.92 -1.60
N LEU A 19 -5.83 -4.06 -1.75
CA LEU A 19 -4.56 -4.17 -2.47
C LEU A 19 -4.80 -4.65 -3.90
N TRP A 20 -4.35 -3.86 -4.87
CA TRP A 20 -4.27 -4.24 -6.27
C TRP A 20 -2.81 -4.52 -6.61
N ALA A 21 -2.50 -5.78 -6.88
CA ALA A 21 -1.14 -6.22 -7.18
C ALA A 21 -1.05 -6.85 -8.57
N GLY A 22 0.07 -6.65 -9.24
CA GLY A 22 0.28 -7.20 -10.57
C GLY A 22 1.76 -7.22 -10.98
N ILE A 23 2.07 -8.08 -11.94
CA ILE A 23 3.39 -8.17 -12.54
C ILE A 23 3.24 -8.03 -14.05
N TYR A 24 3.99 -7.10 -14.62
CA TYR A 24 4.03 -6.79 -16.04
C TYR A 24 5.38 -7.23 -16.61
N ARG A 25 5.35 -7.90 -17.76
CA ARG A 25 6.56 -8.38 -18.44
C ARG A 25 6.50 -8.14 -19.94
N ASP A 26 7.65 -7.84 -20.54
CA ASP A 26 7.81 -7.64 -22.00
C ASP A 26 8.37 -8.88 -22.72
N PHE A 27 8.54 -10.00 -22.00
CA PHE A 27 9.19 -11.20 -22.48
C PHE A 27 8.36 -12.45 -22.18
N ALA A 28 8.54 -13.49 -22.99
CA ALA A 28 7.86 -14.78 -22.85
C ALA A 28 6.34 -14.60 -22.57
N ILE A 29 5.71 -13.69 -23.31
CA ILE A 29 4.31 -13.29 -23.10
C ILE A 29 3.35 -14.44 -23.35
N ASP A 30 3.69 -15.33 -24.29
CA ASP A 30 2.91 -16.53 -24.62
C ASP A 30 3.27 -17.74 -23.74
N ASN A 31 4.20 -17.60 -22.81
CA ASN A 31 4.57 -18.68 -21.88
C ASN A 31 3.57 -18.72 -20.71
N GLN A 32 2.55 -19.57 -20.87
CA GLN A 32 1.49 -19.74 -19.88
C GLN A 32 2.02 -20.28 -18.53
N GLN A 33 2.96 -21.24 -18.57
CA GLN A 33 3.56 -21.79 -17.35
C GLN A 33 4.28 -20.69 -16.54
N LEU A 34 4.96 -19.78 -17.22
CA LEU A 34 5.60 -18.63 -16.57
C LEU A 34 4.56 -17.65 -16.00
N SER A 35 3.45 -17.42 -16.70
CA SER A 35 2.34 -16.61 -16.16
C SER A 35 1.79 -17.19 -14.87
N GLU A 36 1.49 -18.48 -14.87
CA GLU A 36 0.91 -19.17 -13.71
C GLU A 36 1.88 -19.21 -12.54
N GLY A 37 3.16 -19.54 -12.79
CA GLY A 37 4.18 -19.52 -11.75
C GLY A 37 4.36 -18.13 -11.14
N THR A 38 4.44 -17.09 -11.96
CA THR A 38 4.60 -15.70 -11.49
C THR A 38 3.38 -15.22 -10.69
N ALA A 39 2.16 -15.60 -11.12
CA ALA A 39 0.95 -15.28 -10.38
C ALA A 39 0.89 -15.99 -9.02
N GLN A 40 1.33 -17.25 -8.94
CA GLN A 40 1.38 -17.99 -7.70
C GLN A 40 2.39 -17.40 -6.71
N GLU A 41 3.58 -17.04 -7.18
CA GLU A 41 4.59 -16.39 -6.34
C GLU A 41 4.09 -15.03 -5.83
N LEU A 42 3.48 -14.22 -6.70
CA LEU A 42 2.87 -12.95 -6.28
C LEU A 42 1.82 -13.17 -5.18
N TYR A 43 0.93 -14.15 -5.36
CA TYR A 43 -0.10 -14.48 -4.37
C TYR A 43 0.51 -14.89 -3.03
N ASN A 44 1.55 -15.74 -3.04
CA ASN A 44 2.22 -16.18 -1.82
C ASN A 44 2.85 -14.99 -1.08
N THR A 45 3.56 -14.12 -1.79
CA THR A 45 4.15 -12.90 -1.19
C THR A 45 3.09 -11.99 -0.58
N ILE A 46 1.94 -11.81 -1.24
CA ILE A 46 0.84 -11.01 -0.69
C ILE A 46 0.31 -11.60 0.61
N LEU A 47 0.20 -12.93 0.71
CA LEU A 47 -0.27 -13.57 1.94
C LEU A 47 0.73 -13.36 3.10
N GLU A 48 2.03 -13.44 2.83
CA GLU A 48 3.07 -13.16 3.82
C GLU A 48 3.01 -11.71 4.30
N ASP A 49 2.94 -10.75 3.37
CA ASP A 49 2.85 -9.32 3.69
C ASP A 49 1.55 -8.99 4.46
N THR A 50 0.43 -9.59 4.06
CA THR A 50 -0.87 -9.41 4.73
C THR A 50 -0.77 -9.84 6.18
N ASN A 51 -0.16 -11.00 6.46
CA ASN A 51 0.02 -11.47 7.83
C ASN A 51 0.81 -10.46 8.66
N VAL A 52 1.91 -9.93 8.13
CA VAL A 52 2.74 -8.94 8.84
C VAL A 52 1.95 -7.66 9.13
N VAL A 53 1.26 -7.12 8.13
CA VAL A 53 0.52 -5.84 8.26
C VAL A 53 -0.65 -5.98 9.24
N GLU A 54 -1.38 -7.09 9.23
CA GLU A 54 -2.48 -7.34 10.17
C GLU A 54 -1.97 -7.43 11.63
N HIS A 55 -0.80 -8.06 11.84
CA HIS A 55 -0.17 -8.07 13.17
C HIS A 55 0.29 -6.68 13.60
N VAL A 56 0.82 -5.86 12.69
CA VAL A 56 1.16 -4.47 12.98
C VAL A 56 -0.09 -3.67 13.35
N GLN A 57 -1.18 -3.81 12.58
CA GLN A 57 -2.44 -3.09 12.82
C GLN A 57 -3.07 -3.47 14.17
N SER A 58 -3.10 -4.77 14.50
CA SER A 58 -3.67 -5.24 15.78
C SER A 58 -2.86 -4.81 17.01
N ASN A 59 -1.56 -4.58 16.85
CA ASN A 59 -0.67 -4.11 17.92
C ASN A 59 -0.42 -2.59 17.89
N TRP A 60 -0.98 -1.88 16.92
CA TRP A 60 -0.71 -0.47 16.71
C TRP A 60 -1.22 0.38 17.88
N LYS A 61 -0.39 1.32 18.34
CA LYS A 61 -0.73 2.32 19.37
C LYS A 61 -0.19 3.66 18.91
N ALA A 62 -1.04 4.67 18.81
CA ALA A 62 -0.67 5.97 18.27
C ALA A 62 0.46 6.64 19.07
N GLU A 63 0.48 6.44 20.37
CA GLU A 63 1.48 6.95 21.31
C GLU A 63 2.76 6.10 21.43
N ALA A 64 2.87 4.95 20.74
CA ALA A 64 4.08 4.15 20.79
C ALA A 64 5.25 4.85 20.08
N PRO A 65 6.48 4.81 20.64
CA PRO A 65 7.65 5.37 19.96
C PRO A 65 7.97 4.54 18.72
N ILE A 66 8.14 5.22 17.58
CA ILE A 66 8.60 4.59 16.33
C ILE A 66 10.13 4.69 16.28
N VAL A 67 10.79 3.54 16.12
CA VAL A 67 12.23 3.48 15.91
C VAL A 67 12.50 3.38 14.41
N HIS A 68 13.13 4.41 13.84
CA HIS A 68 13.48 4.42 12.43
C HIS A 68 14.84 3.76 12.20
N LEU A 69 14.90 2.90 11.19
CA LEU A 69 16.11 2.29 10.65
C LEU A 69 16.48 2.96 9.31
N GLU A 70 17.72 2.81 8.88
CA GLU A 70 18.18 3.40 7.60
C GLU A 70 17.35 2.90 6.40
N VAL A 71 16.89 1.64 6.46
CA VAL A 71 16.04 1.03 5.41
C VAL A 71 14.66 1.69 5.28
N ASP A 72 14.21 2.44 6.29
CA ASP A 72 12.89 3.09 6.30
C ASP A 72 12.85 4.41 5.52
N ARG A 73 14.00 4.85 4.97
CA ARG A 73 14.13 6.16 4.34
C ARG A 73 13.08 6.43 3.26
N ALA A 74 12.75 5.40 2.46
CA ALA A 74 11.72 5.50 1.42
C ALA A 74 10.31 5.66 2.02
N SER A 75 9.95 4.85 3.00
CA SER A 75 8.66 4.90 3.70
C SER A 75 8.46 6.23 4.44
N ILE A 76 9.51 6.76 5.06
CA ILE A 76 9.50 8.08 5.71
C ILE A 76 9.26 9.20 4.68
N ALA A 77 9.90 9.13 3.51
CA ALA A 77 9.67 10.10 2.44
C ALA A 77 8.24 10.03 1.91
N ALA A 78 7.70 8.82 1.69
CA ALA A 78 6.31 8.62 1.29
C ALA A 78 5.33 9.19 2.32
N ARG A 79 5.57 8.98 3.62
CA ARG A 79 4.74 9.56 4.69
C ARG A 79 4.72 11.08 4.65
N LYS A 80 5.87 11.72 4.43
CA LYS A 80 5.95 13.19 4.30
C LYS A 80 5.15 13.70 3.11
N ILE A 81 5.12 12.96 2.00
CA ILE A 81 4.31 13.32 0.84
C ILE A 81 2.82 13.26 1.21
N LEU A 82 2.38 12.19 1.88
CA LEU A 82 0.99 12.08 2.36
C LEU A 82 0.61 13.22 3.31
N ASP A 83 1.49 13.59 4.25
CA ASP A 83 1.23 14.70 5.18
C ASP A 83 1.07 16.05 4.44
N ILE A 84 1.80 16.24 3.33
CA ILE A 84 1.66 17.44 2.49
C ILE A 84 0.31 17.42 1.76
N LEU A 85 -0.06 16.29 1.15
CA LEU A 85 -1.31 16.14 0.41
C LEU A 85 -2.53 16.31 1.34
N LEU A 86 -2.48 15.73 2.55
CA LEU A 86 -3.54 15.85 3.53
C LEU A 86 -3.76 17.30 3.97
N LYS A 87 -2.69 18.06 4.18
CA LYS A 87 -2.79 19.50 4.48
C LYS A 87 -3.46 20.27 3.34
N GLN A 88 -3.08 19.97 2.10
CA GLN A 88 -3.68 20.59 0.92
C GLN A 88 -5.17 20.26 0.81
N GLU A 89 -5.59 19.03 1.12
CA GLU A 89 -6.99 18.63 1.13
C GLU A 89 -7.80 19.41 2.19
N ILE A 90 -7.27 19.51 3.42
CA ILE A 90 -7.92 20.25 4.52
C ILE A 90 -8.05 21.74 4.17
N ASP A 91 -7.03 22.35 3.56
CA ASP A 91 -7.03 23.77 3.21
C ASP A 91 -7.99 24.10 2.04
N VAL A 92 -8.32 23.11 1.19
CA VAL A 92 -9.21 23.27 0.02
C VAL A 92 -10.69 23.08 0.37
N ILE A 93 -11.03 22.34 1.44
CA ILE A 93 -12.41 22.17 1.90
C ILE A 93 -12.73 23.23 2.96
N PRO A 94 -13.44 24.35 2.64
CA PRO A 94 -14.03 25.15 3.69
C PRO A 94 -15.08 24.28 4.41
N LEU A 95 -15.05 24.30 5.75
CA LEU A 95 -16.07 23.74 6.66
C LEU A 95 -17.50 24.14 6.23
N ARG A 96 -18.06 23.47 5.22
CA ARG A 96 -19.48 23.49 4.93
C ARG A 96 -20.02 22.19 5.47
N ALA A 97 -20.70 22.34 6.60
CA ALA A 97 -21.54 21.36 7.24
C ALA A 97 -22.23 20.47 6.18
N VAL A 98 -21.83 19.21 6.12
CA VAL A 98 -22.70 18.17 5.62
C VAL A 98 -23.46 17.68 6.85
N GLU A 99 -24.50 18.44 7.21
CA GLU A 99 -25.56 17.93 8.07
C GLU A 99 -26.25 16.79 7.30
N PHE A 100 -26.00 15.55 7.73
CA PHE A 100 -26.82 14.43 7.31
C PHE A 100 -28.07 14.42 8.19
N SER A 101 -29.19 14.83 7.59
CA SER A 101 -30.56 14.69 8.10
C SER A 101 -31.03 13.25 8.09
#